data_AF-A0A239YT09-F1
#
_entry.id   AF-A0A239YT09-F1
#
_cell.length_a   1.000
_cell.length_b   1.000
_cell.length_c   1.000
_cell.angle_alpha   90.00
_cell.angle_beta   90.00
_cell.angle_gamma   90.00
#
_symmetry.space_group_name_H-M   'P 1'
#
loop_
_entity.id
_entity.type
_entity.pdbx_description
1 polymer ?
#
loop_
_entity_poly.entity_id
_entity_poly.type
_entity_poly.pdbx_seq_one_letter_code
_entity_poly.pdbx_strand_id
1 'polypeptide(L)'
;MYYESNILVSPRLDQVTKNQLSHLSEALPSYRELEALIEMLEHDQPYLNSIAIGTSDDKSMINIAQALKTQLESRWYEINGYDIYIHIVVWKDRVGSSKKYVKQFMSQNPDAWIILGSKLGFSSMIKRLYREEVWMADKTYCSSASLSQLMINMVGNKYFEGINNVNIHGEYRKVVNGKLIKIK
;
A
#
# COMPACT_ATOMS: atom_id res chain seq x y z
N MET A 1 20.44 6.85 -6.00
CA MET A 1 20.84 8.28 -6.02
C MET A 1 19.61 9.15 -6.35
N TYR A 2 18.57 9.14 -5.50
CA TYR A 2 17.27 9.82 -5.73
C TYR A 2 17.02 11.03 -4.80
N TYR A 3 17.99 11.38 -3.97
CA TYR A 3 17.75 12.21 -2.78
C TYR A 3 17.74 13.72 -3.08
N GLU A 4 18.59 14.20 -3.97
CA GLU A 4 18.77 15.65 -4.17
C GLU A 4 17.65 16.31 -5.00
N SER A 5 16.98 15.57 -5.89
CA SER A 5 15.94 16.14 -6.77
C SER A 5 14.54 16.20 -6.14
N ASN A 6 14.32 15.58 -4.98
CA ASN A 6 12.99 15.43 -4.38
C ASN A 6 12.66 16.43 -3.27
N ILE A 7 13.64 17.23 -2.83
CA ILE A 7 13.48 18.18 -1.71
C ILE A 7 12.45 19.28 -2.02
N LEU A 8 12.28 19.64 -3.29
CA LEU A 8 11.44 20.78 -3.70
C LEU A 8 9.95 20.46 -3.88
N VAL A 9 9.53 19.19 -3.97
CA VAL A 9 8.12 18.86 -4.26
C VAL A 9 7.33 18.63 -2.98
N SER A 10 6.39 19.52 -2.65
CA SER A 10 5.59 19.46 -1.42
C SER A 10 5.12 18.04 -1.05
N PRO A 11 5.30 17.59 0.21
CA PRO A 11 4.84 16.28 0.68
C PRO A 11 3.31 16.24 0.90
N ARG A 12 2.62 17.37 0.69
CA ARG A 12 1.18 17.50 0.81
C ARG A 12 0.53 17.40 -0.57
N LEU A 13 -0.69 16.86 -0.59
CA LEU A 13 -1.59 17.00 -1.73
C LEU A 13 -2.17 18.42 -1.71
N ASP A 14 -2.29 19.04 -2.88
CA ASP A 14 -3.06 20.27 -3.05
C ASP A 14 -4.55 19.99 -2.89
N GLN A 15 -5.34 21.06 -2.73
CA GLN A 15 -6.76 20.93 -2.40
C GLN A 15 -7.58 20.33 -3.57
N VAL A 16 -7.21 20.61 -4.81
CA VAL A 16 -7.92 20.10 -6.00
C VAL A 16 -7.75 18.59 -6.09
N THR A 17 -6.51 18.10 -5.97
CA THR A 17 -6.20 16.66 -5.98
C THR A 17 -6.90 15.94 -4.83
N LYS A 18 -6.94 16.53 -3.63
CA LYS A 18 -7.68 15.94 -2.49
C LYS A 18 -9.17 15.77 -2.78
N ASN A 19 -9.80 16.79 -3.36
CA ASN A 19 -11.22 16.74 -3.70
C ASN A 19 -11.47 15.64 -4.73
N GLN A 20 -10.69 15.60 -5.81
CA GLN A 20 -10.80 14.57 -6.85
C GLN A 20 -10.63 13.15 -6.30
N LEU A 21 -9.60 12.93 -5.47
CA LEU A 21 -9.38 11.62 -4.82
C LEU A 21 -10.52 11.22 -3.89
N SER A 22 -11.15 12.17 -3.21
CA SER A 22 -12.29 11.89 -2.32
C SER A 22 -13.58 11.48 -3.05
N HIS A 23 -13.66 11.73 -4.35
CA HIS A 23 -14.78 11.28 -5.20
C HIS A 23 -14.51 9.93 -5.86
N LEU A 24 -13.29 9.41 -5.77
CA LEU A 24 -13.05 8.04 -6.22
C LEU A 24 -13.68 7.07 -5.23
N SER A 25 -14.57 6.21 -5.74
CA SER A 25 -15.30 5.23 -4.94
C SER A 25 -14.37 4.46 -4.00
N GLU A 26 -14.80 4.40 -2.73
CA GLU A 26 -14.28 3.54 -1.68
C GLU A 26 -14.86 2.13 -1.88
N ALA A 27 -14.33 1.42 -2.87
CA ALA A 27 -14.53 -0.02 -2.94
C ALA A 27 -13.74 -0.70 -1.82
N LEU A 28 -14.29 -1.76 -1.24
CA LEU A 28 -13.53 -2.67 -0.39
C LEU A 28 -12.83 -3.71 -1.27
N PRO A 29 -11.62 -4.16 -0.90
CA PRO A 29 -10.98 -5.30 -1.54
C PRO A 29 -11.90 -6.52 -1.47
N SER A 30 -12.07 -7.23 -2.58
CA SER A 30 -12.77 -8.51 -2.60
C SER A 30 -11.93 -9.62 -1.95
N TYR A 31 -12.59 -10.70 -1.51
CA TYR A 31 -11.87 -11.89 -1.02
C TYR A 31 -10.84 -12.42 -2.03
N ARG A 32 -11.21 -12.44 -3.32
CA ARG A 32 -10.31 -12.86 -4.40
C ARG A 32 -9.07 -11.97 -4.49
N GLU A 33 -9.23 -10.65 -4.34
CA GLU A 33 -8.08 -9.73 -4.33
C GLU A 33 -7.15 -10.00 -3.14
N LEU A 34 -7.71 -10.29 -1.97
CA LEU A 34 -6.92 -10.57 -0.76
C LEU A 34 -6.14 -11.87 -0.88
N GLU A 35 -6.77 -12.95 -1.35
CA GLU A 35 -6.08 -14.24 -1.59
C GLU A 35 -4.96 -14.07 -2.62
N ALA A 36 -5.22 -13.41 -3.75
CA ALA A 36 -4.21 -13.15 -4.76
C ALA A 36 -3.07 -12.24 -4.25
N LEU A 37 -3.33 -11.33 -3.31
CA LEU A 37 -2.29 -10.54 -2.65
C LEU A 37 -1.40 -11.41 -1.76
N ILE A 38 -1.98 -12.37 -1.03
CA ILE A 38 -1.23 -13.31 -0.20
C ILE A 38 -0.33 -14.17 -1.10
N GLU A 39 -0.88 -14.79 -2.15
CA GLU A 39 -0.12 -15.61 -3.09
C GLU A 39 1.03 -14.84 -3.77
N MET A 40 0.77 -13.60 -4.18
CA MET A 40 1.81 -12.73 -4.75
C MET A 40 2.92 -12.45 -3.73
N LEU A 41 2.55 -12.13 -2.48
CA LEU A 41 3.52 -11.85 -1.43
C LEU A 41 4.36 -13.08 -1.08
N GLU A 42 3.75 -14.27 -1.00
CA GLU A 42 4.42 -15.54 -0.75
C GLU A 42 5.48 -15.81 -1.82
N HIS A 43 5.12 -15.59 -3.08
CA HIS A 43 6.01 -15.78 -4.22
C HIS A 43 7.18 -14.78 -4.22
N ASP A 44 6.89 -13.51 -3.95
CA ASP A 44 7.88 -12.43 -4.10
C ASP A 44 8.78 -12.28 -2.86
N GLN A 45 8.32 -12.67 -1.67
CA GLN A 45 9.04 -12.56 -0.39
C GLN A 45 9.05 -13.88 0.40
N PRO A 46 9.74 -14.93 -0.06
CA PRO A 46 9.74 -16.24 0.60
C PRO A 46 10.41 -16.25 2.00
N TYR A 47 11.21 -15.24 2.34
CA TYR A 47 11.93 -15.13 3.61
C TYR A 47 11.46 -13.93 4.46
N LEU A 48 10.17 -13.61 4.33
CA LEU A 48 9.52 -12.50 5.03
C LEU A 48 9.47 -12.76 6.54
N ASN A 49 9.95 -11.81 7.35
CA ASN A 49 9.85 -11.86 8.81
C ASN A 49 8.87 -10.81 9.35
N SER A 50 8.62 -9.74 8.59
CA SER A 50 7.83 -8.61 9.05
C SER A 50 7.03 -7.92 7.95
N ILE A 51 5.80 -7.51 8.29
CA ILE A 51 4.89 -6.78 7.39
C ILE A 51 4.31 -5.56 8.11
N ALA A 52 4.23 -4.45 7.39
CA ALA A 52 3.36 -3.33 7.74
C ALA A 52 2.08 -3.36 6.90
N ILE A 53 0.91 -3.38 7.55
CA ILE A 53 -0.38 -3.21 6.87
C ILE A 53 -0.91 -1.81 7.17
N GLY A 54 -1.12 -1.03 6.12
CA GLY A 54 -1.57 0.34 6.20
C GLY A 54 -3.04 0.43 5.81
N THR A 55 -3.88 1.03 6.66
CA THR A 55 -5.32 1.10 6.42
C THR A 55 -5.92 2.44 6.82
N SER A 56 -7.02 2.80 6.15
CA SER A 56 -7.84 3.96 6.54
C SER A 56 -8.61 3.69 7.83
N ASP A 57 -9.08 4.74 8.51
CA ASP A 57 -9.80 4.64 9.78
C ASP A 57 -11.28 4.23 9.64
N ASP A 58 -11.67 3.74 8.47
CA ASP A 58 -12.97 3.10 8.25
C ASP A 58 -13.03 1.73 8.94
N LYS A 59 -14.13 1.48 9.65
CA LYS A 59 -14.33 0.24 10.42
C LYS A 59 -14.25 -1.01 9.54
N SER A 60 -14.82 -0.96 8.34
CA SER A 60 -14.83 -2.10 7.42
C SER A 60 -13.42 -2.41 6.92
N MET A 61 -12.66 -1.36 6.57
CA MET A 61 -11.28 -1.51 6.13
C MET A 61 -10.33 -1.97 7.26
N ILE A 62 -10.55 -1.52 8.50
CA ILE A 62 -9.84 -2.03 9.68
C ILE A 62 -10.12 -3.52 9.87
N ASN A 63 -11.39 -3.95 9.79
CA ASN A 63 -11.74 -5.36 9.91
C ASN A 63 -11.09 -6.21 8.81
N ILE A 64 -11.03 -5.71 7.57
CA ILE A 64 -10.34 -6.40 6.47
C ILE A 64 -8.83 -6.51 6.75
N ALA A 65 -8.19 -5.43 7.22
CA ALA A 65 -6.78 -5.46 7.57
C ALA A 65 -6.48 -6.46 8.70
N GLN A 66 -7.37 -6.57 9.70
CA GLN A 66 -7.27 -7.55 10.78
C GLN A 66 -7.45 -8.98 10.27
N ALA A 67 -8.44 -9.22 9.40
CA ALA A 67 -8.67 -10.53 8.80
C ALA A 67 -7.47 -10.97 7.94
N LEU A 68 -6.96 -10.07 7.10
CA LEU A 68 -5.76 -10.33 6.29
C LEU A 68 -4.55 -10.63 7.17
N LYS A 69 -4.36 -9.89 8.27
CA LYS A 69 -3.31 -10.17 9.25
C LYS A 69 -3.41 -11.61 9.77
N THR A 70 -4.58 -12.04 10.25
CA THR A 70 -4.77 -13.40 10.77
C THR A 70 -4.50 -14.47 9.71
N GLN A 71 -4.96 -14.23 8.47
CA GLN A 71 -4.70 -15.14 7.35
C GLN A 71 -3.20 -15.24 7.06
N LEU A 72 -2.49 -14.12 6.95
CA LEU A 72 -1.04 -14.10 6.70
C LEU A 72 -0.26 -14.81 7.80
N GLU A 73 -0.54 -14.53 9.08
CA GLU A 73 0.12 -15.19 10.22
C GLU A 73 -0.06 -16.72 10.16
N SER A 74 -1.30 -17.18 9.95
CA SER A 74 -1.62 -18.61 9.89
C SER A 74 -0.93 -19.28 8.69
N ARG A 75 -1.01 -18.64 7.53
CA ARG A 75 -0.49 -19.14 6.26
C ARG A 75 1.03 -19.23 6.26
N TRP A 76 1.72 -18.21 6.78
CA TRP A 76 3.19 -18.24 6.87
C TRP A 76 3.69 -19.31 7.83
N TYR A 77 3.01 -19.47 8.97
CA TYR A 77 3.35 -20.50 9.94
C TYR A 77 3.18 -21.91 9.35
N GLU A 78 2.08 -22.16 8.63
CA GLU A 78 1.83 -23.46 7.98
C GLU A 78 2.89 -23.81 6.93
N ILE A 79 3.35 -22.84 6.13
CA ILE A 79 4.31 -23.09 5.05
C ILE A 79 5.75 -23.18 5.59
N ASN A 80 6.12 -22.28 6.51
CA ASN A 80 7.52 -22.05 6.87
C ASN A 80 7.89 -22.51 8.28
N GLY A 81 6.90 -22.79 9.13
CA GLY A 81 7.13 -23.25 10.51
C GLY A 81 7.59 -22.16 11.49
N TYR A 82 7.42 -20.88 11.15
CA TYR A 82 7.75 -19.75 12.04
C TYR A 82 6.71 -18.63 11.93
N ASP A 83 6.61 -17.83 13.00
CA ASP A 83 5.74 -16.67 13.07
C ASP A 83 6.35 -15.45 12.37
N ILE A 84 5.49 -14.65 11.72
CA ILE A 84 5.86 -13.35 11.17
C ILE A 84 5.28 -12.21 11.99
N TYR A 85 6.02 -11.11 12.11
CA TYR A 85 5.54 -9.93 12.80
C TYR A 85 4.71 -9.04 11.87
N ILE A 86 3.40 -8.94 12.13
CA ILE A 86 2.50 -8.06 11.37
C ILE A 86 1.98 -6.94 12.25
N HIS A 87 2.26 -5.69 11.87
CA HIS A 87 1.70 -4.51 12.53
C HIS A 87 0.75 -3.75 11.61
N ILE A 88 -0.38 -3.31 12.16
CA ILE A 88 -1.39 -2.56 11.43
C ILE A 88 -1.28 -1.08 11.82
N VAL A 89 -1.18 -0.22 10.81
CA VAL A 89 -1.16 1.23 10.96
C VAL A 89 -2.45 1.79 10.40
N VAL A 90 -3.29 2.29 11.30
CA VAL A 90 -4.54 2.96 10.97
C VAL A 90 -4.30 4.46 10.82
N TRP A 91 -4.54 5.01 9.63
CA TRP A 91 -4.46 6.44 9.37
C TRP A 91 -5.83 7.07 9.18
N LYS A 92 -5.90 8.37 9.48
CA LYS A 92 -7.04 9.20 9.09
C LYS A 92 -6.82 9.75 7.69
N ASP A 93 -7.80 9.62 6.82
CA ASP A 93 -7.67 10.04 5.41
C ASP A 93 -7.59 11.56 5.26
N ARG A 94 -8.28 12.29 6.13
CA ARG A 94 -8.35 13.76 6.11
C ARG A 94 -7.50 14.34 7.23
N VAL A 95 -6.20 14.46 6.99
CA VAL A 95 -5.25 15.08 7.94
C VAL A 95 -4.38 16.14 7.30
N GLY A 96 -4.01 17.16 8.10
CA GLY A 96 -3.03 18.19 7.69
C GLY A 96 -1.61 17.64 7.52
N SER A 97 -1.31 16.48 8.12
CA SER A 97 -0.03 15.80 8.02
C SER A 97 -0.14 14.29 8.26
N SER A 98 0.38 13.51 7.32
CA SER A 98 0.55 12.05 7.40
C SER A 98 1.85 11.60 8.09
N LYS A 99 2.70 12.54 8.57
CA LYS A 99 4.06 12.24 9.10
C LYS A 99 4.06 11.18 10.21
N LYS A 100 3.10 11.24 11.15
CA LYS A 100 3.04 10.27 12.26
C LYS A 100 2.72 8.85 11.78
N TYR A 101 1.84 8.73 10.78
CA TYR A 101 1.44 7.44 10.21
C TYR A 101 2.58 6.84 9.39
N VAL A 102 3.29 7.66 8.61
CA VAL A 102 4.50 7.22 7.89
C VAL A 102 5.55 6.69 8.85
N LYS A 103 5.82 7.39 9.96
CA LYS A 103 6.75 6.89 10.98
C LYS A 103 6.33 5.56 11.59
N GLN A 104 5.04 5.37 11.84
CA GLN A 104 4.51 4.09 12.33
C GLN A 104 4.64 3.00 11.26
N PHE A 105 4.32 3.32 10.01
CA PHE A 105 4.33 2.39 8.87
C PHE A 105 5.75 1.94 8.47
N MET A 106 6.76 2.74 8.82
CA MET A 106 8.17 2.41 8.66
C MET A 106 8.81 1.86 9.94
N SER A 107 8.05 1.74 11.04
CA SER A 107 8.61 1.26 12.29
C SER A 107 9.03 -0.21 12.17
N GLN A 108 10.11 -0.57 12.86
CA GLN A 108 10.69 -1.93 12.84
C GLN A 108 11.22 -2.40 11.47
N ASN A 109 11.42 -1.48 10.50
CA ASN A 109 11.97 -1.77 9.17
C ASN A 109 11.33 -3.00 8.50
N PRO A 110 10.04 -2.91 8.12
CA PRO A 110 9.29 -4.03 7.58
C PRO A 110 9.93 -4.59 6.31
N ASP A 111 9.87 -5.90 6.14
CA ASP A 111 10.35 -6.55 4.92
C ASP A 111 9.41 -6.27 3.73
N ALA A 112 8.12 -6.07 4.00
CA ALA A 112 7.10 -5.72 3.00
C ALA A 112 6.02 -4.78 3.56
N TRP A 113 5.35 -4.08 2.65
CA TRP A 113 4.24 -3.17 2.95
C TRP A 113 2.98 -3.58 2.19
N ILE A 114 1.85 -3.64 2.89
CA ILE A 114 0.53 -3.84 2.29
C ILE A 114 -0.31 -2.59 2.52
N ILE A 115 -0.96 -2.10 1.46
CA ILE A 115 -1.84 -0.94 1.52
C ILE A 115 -3.28 -1.38 1.26
N LEU A 116 -4.12 -1.19 2.29
CA LEU A 116 -5.57 -1.41 2.29
C LEU A 116 -6.25 -0.14 2.81
N GLY A 117 -6.14 0.96 2.08
CA GLY A 117 -6.78 2.21 2.47
C GLY A 117 -7.44 2.92 1.30
N SER A 118 -8.17 3.99 1.61
CA SER A 118 -8.72 4.86 0.60
C SER A 118 -7.62 5.49 -0.26
N LYS A 119 -7.99 5.81 -1.49
CA LYS A 119 -7.08 6.45 -2.46
C LYS A 119 -6.58 7.79 -1.94
N LEU A 120 -7.39 8.54 -1.18
CA LEU A 120 -7.00 9.81 -0.56
C LEU A 120 -5.95 9.61 0.54
N GLY A 121 -6.20 8.69 1.47
CA GLY A 121 -5.27 8.37 2.56
C GLY A 121 -3.94 7.85 2.00
N PHE A 122 -4.01 6.90 1.08
CA PHE A 122 -2.82 6.34 0.44
C PHE A 122 -2.02 7.40 -0.33
N SER A 123 -2.68 8.27 -1.10
CA SER A 123 -2.01 9.37 -1.81
C SER A 123 -1.28 10.33 -0.86
N SER A 124 -1.82 10.54 0.34
CA SER A 124 -1.19 11.37 1.37
C SER A 124 -0.01 10.66 2.05
N MET A 125 -0.06 9.34 2.16
CA MET A 125 1.03 8.50 2.68
C MET A 125 2.17 8.41 1.66
N ILE A 126 1.88 8.07 0.41
CA ILE A 126 2.89 7.73 -0.61
C ILE A 126 3.82 8.91 -0.94
N LYS A 127 3.30 10.15 -1.00
CA LYS A 127 4.12 11.34 -1.21
C LYS A 127 5.18 11.56 -0.14
N ARG A 128 4.95 11.02 1.06
CA ARG A 128 5.92 11.03 2.16
C ARG A 128 6.79 9.79 2.16
N LEU A 129 6.21 8.60 1.98
CA LEU A 129 6.96 7.35 1.89
C LEU A 129 8.05 7.39 0.81
N TYR A 130 7.76 8.03 -0.33
CA TYR A 130 8.72 8.24 -1.41
C TYR A 130 9.99 9.02 -1.00
N ARG A 131 10.02 9.63 0.19
CA ARG A 131 11.18 10.33 0.75
C ARG A 131 11.94 9.51 1.80
N GLU A 132 11.38 8.37 2.22
CA GLU A 132 11.99 7.48 3.19
C GLU A 132 12.89 6.49 2.46
N GLU A 133 14.19 6.46 2.79
CA GLU A 133 15.18 5.65 2.07
C GLU A 133 14.93 4.15 2.17
N VAL A 134 14.34 3.72 3.28
CA VAL A 134 14.07 2.31 3.59
C VAL A 134 12.82 1.81 2.87
N TRP A 135 11.92 2.71 2.46
CA TRP A 135 10.69 2.30 1.79
C TRP A 135 10.99 1.84 0.36
N MET A 136 10.53 0.64 0.02
CA MET A 136 10.74 0.04 -1.30
C MET A 136 9.40 -0.19 -2.01
N ALA A 137 9.24 0.45 -3.17
CA ALA A 137 8.01 0.35 -3.96
C ALA A 137 7.74 -1.07 -4.48
N ASP A 138 8.79 -1.77 -4.91
CA ASP A 138 8.74 -3.15 -5.41
C ASP A 138 8.43 -4.19 -4.32
N LYS A 139 8.48 -3.80 -3.04
CA LYS A 139 7.99 -4.58 -1.89
C LYS A 139 6.70 -4.03 -1.29
N THR A 140 6.00 -3.17 -2.02
CA THR A 140 4.70 -2.62 -1.62
C THR A 140 3.59 -3.23 -2.47
N TYR A 141 2.57 -3.75 -1.80
CA TYR A 141 1.46 -4.51 -2.41
C TYR A 141 0.13 -3.84 -2.07
N CYS A 142 -0.79 -3.75 -3.03
CA CYS A 142 -2.10 -3.15 -2.81
C CYS A 142 -3.22 -3.76 -3.67
N SER A 143 -4.45 -3.68 -3.20
CA SER A 143 -5.63 -4.05 -4.00
C SER A 143 -6.01 -2.94 -4.98
N SER A 144 -6.91 -3.23 -5.93
CA SER A 144 -7.44 -2.22 -6.86
C SER A 144 -8.42 -1.25 -6.19
N ALA A 145 -8.97 -1.64 -5.04
CA ALA A 145 -9.66 -0.72 -4.14
C ALA A 145 -8.74 0.44 -3.68
N SER A 146 -7.46 0.17 -3.43
CA SER A 146 -6.50 1.16 -2.92
C SER A 146 -5.69 1.88 -4.01
N LEU A 147 -5.45 1.26 -5.16
CA LEU A 147 -4.68 1.85 -6.25
C LEU A 147 -5.41 1.71 -7.59
N SER A 148 -5.53 2.83 -8.32
CA SER A 148 -6.10 2.84 -9.67
C SER A 148 -5.24 3.66 -10.62
N GLN A 149 -5.39 3.40 -11.93
CA GLN A 149 -4.69 4.17 -12.96
C GLN A 149 -5.00 5.67 -12.87
N LEU A 150 -6.25 6.02 -12.55
CA LEU A 150 -6.67 7.41 -12.39
C LEU A 150 -5.95 8.08 -11.21
N MET A 151 -5.78 7.37 -10.09
CA MET A 151 -5.02 7.87 -8.94
C MET A 151 -3.55 8.14 -9.30
N ILE A 152 -2.91 7.24 -10.05
CA ILE A 152 -1.53 7.41 -10.53
C ILE A 152 -1.43 8.68 -11.40
N ASN A 153 -2.36 8.87 -12.32
CA ASN A 153 -2.39 10.03 -13.21
C ASN A 153 -2.58 11.35 -12.46
N MET A 154 -3.40 11.37 -11.40
CA MET A 154 -3.66 12.59 -10.61
C MET A 154 -2.50 12.95 -9.69
N VAL A 155 -1.89 11.97 -9.02
CA VAL A 155 -0.87 12.22 -7.98
C VAL A 155 0.53 12.30 -8.56
N GLY A 156 0.78 11.59 -9.66
CA GLY A 156 2.05 11.54 -10.38
C GLY A 156 2.68 10.15 -10.36
N ASN A 157 3.09 9.67 -11.54
CA ASN A 157 3.66 8.34 -11.77
C ASN A 157 4.84 7.99 -10.85
N LYS A 158 5.76 8.94 -10.62
CA LYS A 158 6.99 8.71 -9.85
C LYS A 158 6.75 8.16 -8.44
N TYR A 159 5.60 8.45 -7.83
CA TYR A 159 5.29 8.01 -6.48
C TYR A 159 4.84 6.55 -6.41
N PHE A 160 4.39 5.98 -7.53
CA PHE A 160 3.83 4.63 -7.58
C PHE A 160 4.68 3.65 -8.38
N GLU A 161 5.70 4.13 -9.09
CA GLU A 161 6.54 3.31 -9.94
C GLU A 161 7.12 2.11 -9.16
N GLY A 162 6.89 0.90 -9.67
CA GLY A 162 7.32 -0.34 -9.03
C GLY A 162 6.33 -0.95 -8.05
N ILE A 163 5.24 -0.28 -7.66
CA ILE A 163 4.23 -0.85 -6.74
C ILE A 163 3.51 -2.02 -7.38
N ASN A 164 3.35 -3.10 -6.62
CA ASN A 164 2.60 -4.28 -7.00
C ASN A 164 1.12 -4.11 -6.65
N ASN A 165 0.25 -4.58 -7.54
CA ASN A 165 -1.19 -4.44 -7.43
C ASN A 165 -1.91 -5.73 -7.81
N VAL A 166 -3.04 -6.00 -7.17
CA VAL A 166 -3.98 -7.04 -7.60
C VAL A 166 -5.29 -6.38 -8.02
N ASN A 167 -5.84 -6.78 -9.16
CA ASN A 167 -7.14 -6.28 -9.62
C ASN A 167 -8.32 -7.11 -9.09
N ILE A 168 -9.54 -6.61 -9.30
CA ILE A 168 -10.79 -7.29 -8.92
C ILE A 168 -10.94 -8.74 -9.43
N HIS A 169 -10.18 -9.14 -10.45
CA HIS A 169 -10.21 -10.49 -11.02
C HIS A 169 -9.13 -11.40 -10.43
N GLY A 170 -8.29 -10.91 -9.52
CA GLY A 170 -7.13 -11.61 -8.97
C GLY A 170 -5.88 -11.52 -9.84
N GLU A 171 -5.86 -10.68 -10.88
CA GLU A 171 -4.70 -10.55 -11.77
C GLU A 171 -3.60 -9.72 -11.14
N TYR A 172 -2.36 -10.19 -11.32
CA TYR A 172 -1.17 -9.57 -10.80
C TYR A 172 -0.74 -8.44 -11.73
N ARG A 173 -0.58 -7.26 -11.16
CA ARG A 173 -0.21 -6.05 -11.88
C ARG A 173 0.93 -5.33 -11.20
N LYS A 174 1.64 -4.52 -11.97
CA LYS A 174 2.70 -3.65 -11.47
C LYS A 174 2.62 -2.29 -12.14
N VAL A 175 2.98 -1.24 -11.41
CA VAL A 175 3.14 0.08 -12.01
C VAL A 175 4.46 0.13 -12.74
N VAL A 176 4.39 0.23 -14.07
CA VAL A 176 5.55 0.36 -14.96
C VAL A 176 5.31 1.51 -15.93
N ASN A 177 6.25 2.45 -15.99
CA ASN A 177 6.13 3.70 -16.75
C ASN A 177 4.83 4.44 -16.45
N GLY A 178 4.44 4.48 -15.17
CA GLY A 178 3.18 5.08 -14.72
C GLY A 178 1.91 4.35 -15.14
N LYS A 179 1.98 3.10 -15.61
CA LYS A 179 0.81 2.31 -16.02
C LYS A 179 0.71 1.02 -15.20
N LEU A 180 -0.50 0.64 -14.81
CA LEU A 180 -0.77 -0.69 -14.26
C LEU A 180 -0.75 -1.72 -15.39
N ILE A 181 0.33 -2.48 -15.48
CA ILE A 181 0.50 -3.57 -16.46
C ILE A 181 0.32 -4.92 -15.79
N LYS A 182 -0.25 -5.89 -16.51
CA LYS A 182 -0.30 -7.29 -16.06
C LYS A 182 1.10 -7.89 -16.08
N ILE A 183 1.48 -8.61 -15.03
CA ILE A 183 2.80 -9.26 -14.90
C ILE A 183 2.73 -10.78 -14.75
N LYS A 184 1.53 -11.34 -14.54
CA LYS A 184 1.24 -12.77 -14.53
C LYS A 184 -0.23 -12.98 -14.88
#